data_AF-A0A850DQQ1-F1
#
_entry.id   AF-A0A850DQQ1-F1
#
_cell.length_a   1.000
_cell.length_b   1.000
_cell.length_c   1.000
_cell.angle_alpha   90.00
_cell.angle_beta   90.00
_cell.angle_gamma   90.00
#
_symmetry.space_group_name_H-M   'P 1'
#
loop_
_entity.id
_entity.type
_entity.pdbx_description
1 polymer ?
#
loop_
_entity_poly.entity_id
_entity_poly.type
_entity_poly.pdbx_seq_one_letter_code
_entity_poly.pdbx_strand_id
1 'polypeptide(L)'
;MQVLDAGTPVVRVDRRRSAVGSLVVAGCTSTVWESTDHVVGAATVDGATAGRAVQTPGNRPLVGFDDGVALVALRHVRSLRRALFIARGAERMIVALHDGTTLAVDPGTGDTTTILALSVVDGELELRAEPFPRAPHDGEVFAAFGFTLSAPSIGA
;
A
#
# COMPACT_ATOMS: atom_id res chain seq x y z
N MET A 1 -18.44 8.85 3.41
CA MET A 1 -17.15 8.50 2.78
C MET A 1 -16.23 9.69 2.94
N GLN A 2 -15.11 9.52 3.64
CA GLN A 2 -14.10 10.58 3.81
C GLN A 2 -13.15 10.57 2.60
N VAL A 3 -12.62 11.74 2.24
CA VAL A 3 -11.63 11.88 1.16
C VAL A 3 -10.27 12.25 1.77
N LEU A 4 -9.22 11.59 1.32
CA LEU A 4 -7.83 11.96 1.58
C LEU A 4 -7.35 12.87 0.43
N ASP A 5 -7.05 14.12 0.77
CA ASP A 5 -6.64 15.17 -0.17
C ASP A 5 -5.58 16.09 0.47
N ALA A 6 -5.18 17.15 -0.22
CA ALA A 6 -4.16 18.08 0.29
C ALA A 6 -4.57 18.80 1.60
N GLY A 7 -5.88 18.98 1.86
CA GLY A 7 -6.40 19.61 3.08
C GLY A 7 -6.58 18.65 4.24
N THR A 8 -6.90 17.38 3.96
CA THR A 8 -6.97 16.28 4.93
C THR A 8 -6.13 15.10 4.46
N PRO A 9 -4.79 15.21 4.48
CA PRO A 9 -3.94 14.23 3.83
C PRO A 9 -3.77 12.96 4.64
N VAL A 10 -4.08 12.97 5.95
CA VAL A 10 -3.76 11.88 6.87
C VAL A 10 -5.01 11.37 7.59
N VAL A 11 -5.15 10.05 7.65
CA VAL A 11 -6.08 9.33 8.53
C VAL A 11 -5.33 8.29 9.34
N ARG A 12 -5.63 8.22 10.63
CA ARG A 12 -5.17 7.15 11.51
C ARG A 12 -6.27 6.13 11.73
N VAL A 13 -5.92 4.86 11.57
CA VAL A 13 -6.79 3.72 11.87
C VAL A 13 -6.29 3.09 13.17
N ASP A 14 -7.15 3.13 14.19
CA ASP A 14 -6.83 2.63 15.52
C ASP A 14 -6.55 1.11 15.55
N ARG A 15 -6.01 0.65 16.67
CA ARG A 15 -5.66 -0.77 16.88
C ARG A 15 -6.82 -1.73 16.76
N ARG A 16 -8.05 -1.32 17.11
CA ARG A 16 -9.21 -2.21 17.06
C ARG A 16 -9.57 -2.49 15.60
N ARG A 17 -9.52 -1.45 14.77
CA ARG A 17 -9.80 -1.53 13.33
C ARG A 17 -8.65 -2.16 12.55
N SER A 18 -7.40 -1.96 12.98
CA SER A 18 -6.21 -2.54 12.35
C SER A 18 -5.90 -3.99 12.74
N ALA A 19 -6.79 -4.68 13.48
CA ALA A 19 -6.56 -6.06 13.95
C ALA A 19 -7.39 -7.14 13.23
N VAL A 20 -8.40 -6.75 12.43
CA VAL A 20 -9.39 -7.67 11.88
C VAL A 20 -9.42 -7.63 10.35
N GLY A 21 -9.28 -8.80 9.73
CA GLY A 21 -9.41 -8.97 8.28
C GLY A 21 -8.23 -8.38 7.50
N SER A 22 -8.54 -7.72 6.40
CA SER A 22 -7.58 -7.05 5.52
C SER A 22 -7.97 -5.60 5.32
N LEU A 23 -6.98 -4.74 5.13
CA LEU A 23 -7.20 -3.45 4.50
C LEU A 23 -7.13 -3.67 3.00
N VAL A 24 -8.18 -3.26 2.31
CA VAL A 24 -8.32 -3.40 0.85
C VAL A 24 -8.02 -2.05 0.23
N VAL A 25 -7.18 -2.02 -0.79
CA VAL A 25 -6.94 -0.86 -1.64
C VAL A 25 -7.34 -1.21 -3.07
N ALA A 26 -8.50 -0.71 -3.49
CA ALA A 26 -8.98 -0.83 -4.86
C ALA A 26 -8.46 0.34 -5.71
N GLY A 27 -8.40 0.17 -7.03
CA GLY A 27 -8.00 1.22 -7.98
C GLY A 27 -6.49 1.49 -8.05
N CYS A 28 -5.66 0.83 -7.24
CA CYS A 28 -4.21 0.84 -7.42
C CYS A 28 -3.76 -0.23 -8.42
N THR A 29 -2.73 0.06 -9.19
CA THR A 29 -2.13 -0.84 -10.19
C THR A 29 -0.81 -1.44 -9.72
N SER A 30 -0.22 -0.87 -8.66
CA SER A 30 1.09 -1.26 -8.15
C SER A 30 1.22 -0.96 -6.66
N THR A 31 1.99 -1.80 -5.96
CA THR A 31 2.32 -1.62 -4.55
C THR A 31 3.76 -2.03 -4.27
N VAL A 32 4.40 -1.31 -3.35
CA VAL A 32 5.69 -1.68 -2.75
C VAL A 32 5.52 -1.69 -1.24
N TRP A 33 6.17 -2.62 -0.56
CA TRP A 33 6.13 -2.74 0.89
C TRP A 33 7.52 -2.97 1.46
N GLU A 34 7.69 -2.60 2.73
CA GLU A 34 8.85 -2.90 3.54
C GLU A 34 8.38 -3.47 4.88
N SER A 35 8.91 -4.64 5.25
CA SER A 35 8.68 -5.24 6.57
C SER A 35 9.58 -4.64 7.66
N THR A 36 9.31 -4.98 8.92
CA THR A 36 10.18 -4.62 10.05
C THR A 36 11.59 -5.22 9.95
N ASP A 37 11.75 -6.31 9.21
CA ASP A 37 13.05 -6.95 8.95
C ASP A 37 13.74 -6.39 7.68
N HIS A 38 13.28 -5.22 7.20
CA HIS A 38 13.78 -4.54 5.99
C HIS A 38 13.69 -5.37 4.71
N VAL A 39 12.80 -6.37 4.68
CA VAL A 39 12.46 -7.10 3.46
C VAL A 39 11.54 -6.22 2.62
N VAL A 40 11.97 -5.93 1.40
CA VAL A 40 11.27 -5.08 0.45
C VAL A 40 10.84 -5.89 -0.76
N GLY A 41 9.56 -5.81 -1.07
CA GLY A 41 8.96 -6.42 -2.25
C GLY A 41 7.97 -5.46 -2.91
N ALA A 42 7.62 -5.78 -4.16
CA ALA A 42 6.62 -5.05 -4.92
C ALA A 42 5.79 -6.03 -5.76
N ALA A 43 4.57 -5.63 -6.06
CA ALA A 43 3.67 -6.37 -6.94
C ALA A 43 2.83 -5.40 -7.78
N THR A 44 2.43 -5.84 -8.98
CA THR A 44 1.45 -5.16 -9.82
C THR A 44 0.14 -5.94 -9.85
N VAL A 45 -0.94 -5.25 -10.23
CA VAL A 45 -2.28 -5.83 -10.38
C VAL A 45 -2.31 -6.98 -11.40
N ASP A 46 -1.43 -6.94 -12.40
CA ASP A 46 -1.29 -7.99 -13.43
C ASP A 46 -0.46 -9.20 -12.97
N GLY A 47 -0.04 -9.23 -11.70
CA GLY A 47 0.68 -10.34 -11.09
C GLY A 47 2.20 -10.30 -11.26
N ALA A 48 2.78 -9.24 -11.82
CA ALA A 48 4.23 -9.10 -11.84
C ALA A 48 4.75 -8.80 -10.43
N THR A 49 5.84 -9.45 -10.02
CA THR A 49 6.45 -9.27 -8.70
C THR A 49 7.93 -8.90 -8.82
N ALA A 50 8.40 -8.10 -7.88
CA ALA A 50 9.83 -7.79 -7.74
C ALA A 50 10.22 -7.80 -6.26
N GLY A 51 11.52 -7.99 -6.00
CA GLY A 51 12.04 -8.09 -4.65
C GLY A 51 11.64 -9.40 -3.95
N ARG A 52 11.31 -9.32 -2.66
CA ARG A 52 10.96 -10.51 -1.86
C ARG A 52 9.60 -10.37 -1.18
N ALA A 53 8.77 -11.39 -1.36
CA ALA A 53 7.50 -11.51 -0.64
C ALA A 53 7.73 -11.70 0.86
N VAL A 54 6.80 -11.19 1.66
CA VAL A 54 6.75 -11.42 3.11
C VAL A 54 5.50 -12.23 3.37
N GLN A 55 5.67 -13.46 3.82
CA GLN A 55 4.55 -14.35 4.14
C GLN A 55 4.15 -14.16 5.61
N THR A 56 2.85 -14.18 5.85
CA THR A 56 2.30 -14.33 7.19
C THR A 56 2.36 -15.80 7.62
N PRO A 57 2.30 -16.12 8.93
CA PRO A 57 2.23 -17.50 9.42
C PRO A 57 1.11 -18.36 8.82
N GLY A 58 0.07 -17.74 8.24
CA GLY A 58 -1.02 -18.42 7.54
C GLY A 58 -0.78 -18.63 6.04
N ASN A 59 0.46 -18.51 5.55
CA ASN A 59 0.84 -18.61 4.13
C ASN A 59 0.08 -17.64 3.21
N ARG A 60 -0.31 -16.47 3.73
CA ARG A 60 -0.83 -15.36 2.93
C ARG A 60 0.22 -14.27 2.83
N PRO A 61 0.38 -13.58 1.69
CA PRO A 61 1.22 -12.40 1.60
C PRO A 61 0.81 -11.34 2.63
N LEU A 62 1.79 -10.69 3.26
CA LEU A 62 1.58 -9.56 4.18
C LEU A 62 0.98 -8.37 3.42
N VAL A 63 1.49 -8.13 2.22
CA VAL A 63 0.96 -7.21 1.21
C VAL A 63 0.99 -7.93 -0.13
N GLY A 64 -0.04 -7.76 -0.96
CA GLY A 64 -0.10 -8.36 -2.29
C GLY A 64 -1.41 -8.02 -3.01
N PHE A 65 -1.56 -8.51 -4.23
CA PHE A 65 -2.81 -8.41 -5.00
C PHE A 65 -3.61 -9.72 -4.91
N ASP A 66 -4.93 -9.58 -4.87
CA ASP A 66 -5.90 -10.67 -5.01
C ASP A 66 -7.13 -10.11 -5.74
N ASP A 67 -7.60 -10.79 -6.78
CA ASP A 67 -8.76 -10.40 -7.60
C ASP A 67 -8.81 -8.90 -7.98
N GLY A 68 -7.67 -8.36 -8.43
CA GLY A 68 -7.57 -6.97 -8.92
C GLY A 68 -7.48 -5.89 -7.83
N VAL A 69 -7.48 -6.24 -6.55
CA VAL A 69 -7.30 -5.31 -5.43
C VAL A 69 -6.03 -5.60 -4.64
N ALA A 70 -5.39 -4.58 -4.09
CA ALA A 70 -4.29 -4.79 -3.16
C ALA A 70 -4.83 -5.04 -1.75
N LEU A 71 -4.19 -5.94 -1.02
CA LEU A 71 -4.56 -6.36 0.33
C LEU A 71 -3.39 -6.16 1.28
N VAL A 72 -3.69 -5.72 2.51
CA VAL A 72 -2.76 -5.74 3.65
C VAL A 72 -3.35 -6.61 4.76
N ALA A 73 -2.61 -7.64 5.17
CA ALA A 73 -3.04 -8.57 6.21
C ALA A 73 -2.96 -7.93 7.62
N LEU A 74 -4.07 -7.38 8.10
CA LEU A 74 -4.13 -6.54 9.30
C LEU A 74 -3.73 -7.28 10.59
N ARG A 75 -4.05 -8.58 10.70
CA ARG A 75 -3.62 -9.43 11.83
C ARG A 75 -2.09 -9.44 12.01
N HIS A 76 -1.33 -9.21 10.94
CA HIS A 76 0.13 -9.24 10.92
C HIS A 76 0.75 -7.87 10.62
N VAL A 77 -0.03 -6.79 10.75
CA VAL A 77 0.40 -5.43 10.41
C VAL A 77 1.65 -4.98 11.17
N ARG A 78 1.92 -5.53 12.37
CA ARG A 78 3.13 -5.24 13.14
C ARG A 78 4.43 -5.74 12.48
N SER A 79 4.32 -6.67 11.53
CA SER A 79 5.45 -7.11 10.69
C SER A 79 5.67 -6.18 9.48
N LEU A 80 4.75 -5.26 9.21
CA LEU A 80 4.87 -4.24 8.17
C LEU A 80 5.46 -2.97 8.78
N ARG A 81 6.41 -2.34 8.07
CA ARG A 81 6.93 -1.02 8.42
C ARG A 81 6.17 0.07 7.65
N ARG A 82 6.08 -0.10 6.34
CA ARG A 82 5.41 0.84 5.42
C ARG A 82 5.08 0.20 4.09
N ALA A 83 4.12 0.79 3.37
CA ALA A 83 3.79 0.43 2.00
C ALA A 83 3.36 1.65 1.19
N LEU A 84 3.46 1.57 -0.13
CA LEU A 84 2.85 2.53 -1.06
C LEU A 84 1.84 1.81 -1.95
N PHE A 85 0.81 2.53 -2.35
CA PHE A 85 -0.13 2.11 -3.39
C PHE A 85 -0.18 3.20 -4.46
N ILE A 86 -0.07 2.79 -5.72
CA ILE A 86 0.04 3.69 -6.87
C ILE A 86 -1.09 3.36 -7.84
N ALA A 87 -1.82 4.37 -8.27
CA ALA A 87 -2.86 4.24 -9.29
C ALA A 87 -2.37 4.80 -10.63
N ARG A 88 -2.25 3.94 -11.65
CA ARG A 88 -1.97 4.35 -13.04
C ARG A 88 -3.21 4.30 -13.94
N GLY A 89 -4.27 3.62 -13.49
CA GLY A 89 -5.53 3.48 -14.21
C GLY A 89 -6.45 4.70 -14.08
N ALA A 90 -7.60 4.62 -14.73
CA ALA A 90 -8.66 5.63 -14.64
C ALA A 90 -9.48 5.52 -13.33
N GLU A 91 -9.39 4.37 -12.66
CA GLU A 91 -10.14 4.10 -11.44
C GLU A 91 -9.61 4.91 -10.25
N ARG A 92 -10.53 5.42 -9.44
CA ARG A 92 -10.18 6.12 -8.21
C ARG A 92 -9.72 5.12 -7.17
N MET A 93 -8.65 5.44 -6.45
CA MET A 93 -8.20 4.60 -5.35
C MET A 93 -9.14 4.73 -4.15
N ILE A 94 -9.59 3.58 -3.65
CA ILE A 94 -10.49 3.47 -2.48
C ILE A 94 -9.85 2.53 -1.47
N VAL A 95 -9.77 2.97 -0.22
CA VAL A 95 -9.38 2.15 0.92
C VAL A 95 -10.64 1.67 1.65
N ALA A 96 -10.74 0.38 1.91
CA ALA A 96 -11.82 -0.21 2.68
C ALA A 96 -11.30 -1.09 3.82
N LEU A 97 -12.01 -1.05 4.94
CA LEU A 97 -11.79 -1.90 6.12
C LEU A 97 -13.00 -2.80 6.38
N HIS A 98 -12.77 -3.89 7.12
CA HIS A 98 -13.81 -4.86 7.46
C HIS A 98 -14.99 -4.24 8.25
N ASP A 99 -14.78 -3.16 8.99
CA ASP A 99 -15.84 -2.50 9.77
C ASP A 99 -16.75 -1.58 8.94
N GLY A 100 -16.59 -1.58 7.61
CA GLY A 100 -17.35 -0.74 6.68
C GLY A 100 -16.76 0.65 6.47
N THR A 101 -15.65 1.00 7.13
CA THR A 101 -14.96 2.26 6.87
C THR A 101 -14.45 2.30 5.43
N THR A 102 -14.76 3.39 4.72
CA THR A 102 -14.28 3.65 3.36
C THR A 102 -13.67 5.05 3.24
N LEU A 103 -12.48 5.10 2.64
CA LEU A 103 -11.75 6.34 2.35
C LEU A 103 -11.50 6.40 0.85
N ALA A 104 -11.84 7.52 0.21
CA ALA A 104 -11.44 7.79 -1.16
C ALA A 104 -10.12 8.56 -1.16
N VAL A 105 -9.24 8.27 -2.11
CA VAL A 105 -8.02 9.06 -2.34
C VAL A 105 -8.28 10.02 -3.50
N ASP A 106 -7.93 11.29 -3.34
CA ASP A 106 -7.96 12.24 -4.44
C ASP A 106 -6.93 11.84 -5.53
N PRO A 107 -7.30 11.77 -6.82
CA PRO A 107 -6.38 11.27 -7.85
C PRO A 107 -5.21 12.22 -8.17
N GLY A 108 -5.23 13.46 -7.68
CA GLY A 108 -4.30 14.52 -8.08
C GLY A 108 -4.80 15.31 -9.30
N THR A 109 -3.89 15.95 -10.02
CA THR A 109 -4.20 16.85 -11.14
C THR A 109 -3.65 16.32 -12.48
N GLY A 110 -3.63 17.15 -13.52
CA GLY A 110 -2.95 16.82 -14.78
C GLY A 110 -1.45 16.56 -14.59
N ASP A 111 -0.80 17.29 -13.68
CA ASP A 111 0.66 17.25 -13.50
C ASP A 111 1.10 16.36 -12.32
N THR A 112 0.17 16.11 -11.38
CA THR A 112 0.44 15.30 -10.19
C THR A 112 -0.42 14.04 -10.17
N THR A 113 0.06 13.04 -9.45
CA THR A 113 -0.74 11.91 -8.98
C THR A 113 -0.64 11.84 -7.47
N THR A 114 -1.62 11.23 -6.82
CA THR A 114 -1.55 10.97 -5.38
C THR A 114 -1.07 9.54 -5.14
N ILE A 115 0.00 9.41 -4.36
CA ILE A 115 0.48 8.14 -3.84
C ILE A 115 -0.16 7.93 -2.48
N LEU A 116 -0.80 6.78 -2.26
CA LEU A 116 -1.26 6.42 -0.92
C LEU A 116 -0.09 5.78 -0.18
N ALA A 117 0.46 6.50 0.79
CA ALA A 117 1.45 5.98 1.72
C ALA A 117 0.75 5.38 2.95
N LEU A 118 1.21 4.22 3.37
CA LEU A 118 0.82 3.54 4.60
C LEU A 118 2.05 3.39 5.47
N SER A 119 1.96 3.83 6.73
CA SER A 119 2.99 3.58 7.75
C SER A 119 2.38 2.89 8.96
N VAL A 120 3.16 2.04 9.63
CA VAL A 120 2.75 1.41 10.88
C VAL A 120 3.46 2.11 12.03
N VAL A 121 2.69 2.76 12.92
CA VAL A 121 3.21 3.50 14.07
C VAL A 121 2.58 2.92 15.33
N ASP A 122 3.38 2.34 16.23
CA ASP A 122 2.91 1.69 17.47
C ASP A 122 1.78 0.65 17.27
N GLY A 123 1.78 -0.02 16.12
CA GLY A 123 0.77 -1.01 15.71
C GLY A 123 -0.55 -0.40 15.19
N GLU A 124 -0.60 0.92 15.02
CA GLU A 124 -1.66 1.65 14.34
C GLU A 124 -1.26 1.91 12.89
N LEU A 125 -2.26 2.07 12.01
CA LEU A 125 -2.01 2.43 10.62
C LEU A 125 -2.18 3.94 10.44
N GLU A 126 -1.19 4.57 9.85
CA GLU A 126 -1.30 5.92 9.32
C GLU A 126 -1.37 5.83 7.79
N LEU A 127 -2.49 6.29 7.24
CA LEU A 127 -2.73 6.40 5.80
C LEU A 127 -2.55 7.86 5.40
N ARG A 128 -1.76 8.10 4.36
CA ARG A 128 -1.44 9.44 3.89
C ARG A 128 -1.53 9.55 2.38
N ALA A 129 -2.29 10.53 1.90
CA ALA A 129 -2.29 10.97 0.51
C ALA A 129 -1.09 11.90 0.26
N GLU A 130 -0.14 11.44 -0.55
CA GLU A 130 1.06 12.19 -0.90
C GLU A 130 1.01 12.63 -2.36
N PRO A 131 0.84 13.93 -2.66
CA PRO A 131 0.99 14.44 -4.01
C PRO A 131 2.41 14.19 -4.53
N PHE A 132 2.49 13.64 -5.74
CA PHE A 132 3.75 13.29 -6.38
C PHE A 132 3.72 13.70 -7.86
N PRO A 133 4.81 14.26 -8.43
CA PRO A 133 4.89 14.51 -9.86
C PRO A 133 4.66 13.22 -10.64
N ARG A 134 3.93 13.26 -11.76
CA ARG A 134 3.74 12.06 -12.57
C ARG A 134 5.10 11.51 -13.04
N ALA A 135 5.47 10.32 -12.57
CA ALA A 135 6.65 9.60 -13.03
C ALA A 135 6.28 8.58 -14.11
N PRO A 136 7.10 8.34 -15.14
CA PRO A 136 6.81 7.33 -16.16
C PRO A 136 6.85 5.89 -15.63
N HIS A 137 7.64 5.62 -14.58
CA HIS A 137 7.80 4.28 -14.02
C HIS A 137 7.61 4.26 -12.50
N ASP A 138 7.04 3.18 -11.97
CA ASP A 138 6.83 3.02 -10.53
C ASP A 138 8.15 2.90 -9.75
N GLY A 139 9.21 2.37 -10.36
CA GLY A 139 10.53 2.31 -9.75
C GLY A 139 11.08 3.69 -9.34
N GLU A 140 10.74 4.74 -10.08
CA GLU A 140 11.11 6.12 -9.73
C GLU A 140 10.35 6.62 -8.50
N VAL A 141 9.06 6.27 -8.39
CA VAL A 141 8.26 6.54 -7.19
C VAL A 141 8.86 5.80 -6.01
N PHE A 142 9.16 4.50 -6.16
CA PHE A 142 9.75 3.69 -5.09
C PHE A 142 11.06 4.31 -4.59
N ALA A 143 11.96 4.69 -5.50
CA ALA A 143 13.23 5.31 -5.17
C ALA A 143 13.05 6.66 -4.47
N ALA A 144 12.12 7.50 -4.94
CA ALA A 144 11.85 8.81 -4.33
C ALA A 144 11.31 8.69 -2.89
N PHE A 145 10.60 7.61 -2.57
CA PHE A 145 10.14 7.29 -1.21
C PHE A 145 11.14 6.43 -0.42
N GLY A 146 12.34 6.20 -0.97
CA GLY A 146 13.43 5.50 -0.29
C GLY A 146 13.23 3.98 -0.15
N PHE A 147 12.51 3.35 -1.08
CA PHE A 147 12.46 1.89 -1.18
C PHE A 147 13.64 1.37 -2.01
N THR A 148 14.23 0.26 -1.58
CA THR A 148 15.24 -0.49 -2.33
C THR A 148 14.85 -1.96 -2.31
N LEU A 149 14.51 -2.51 -3.48
CA LEU A 149 14.01 -3.88 -3.59
C LEU A 149 15.05 -4.87 -3.06
N SER A 150 14.61 -5.83 -2.23
CA SER A 150 15.48 -6.91 -1.76
C SER A 150 15.90 -7.79 -2.94
N ALA A 151 17.06 -8.44 -2.87
CA ALA A 151 17.39 -9.46 -3.85
C ALA A 151 16.34 -10.58 -3.81
N PRO A 152 15.94 -11.14 -4.98
CA PRO A 152 15.03 -12.28 -5.02
C PRO A 152 15.65 -13.47 -4.28
N SER A 153 14.81 -14.30 -3.68
CA SER A 153 15.27 -15.56 -3.08
C SER A 153 15.78 -16.50 -4.17
N ILE A 154 17.02 -16.99 -4.04
CA ILE A 154 17.57 -18.00 -4.93
C ILE A 154 16.89 -19.34 -4.61
N GLY A 155 16.19 -19.94 -5.59
CA GLY A 155 15.68 -21.32 -5.52
C GLY A 155 14.20 -21.51 -5.22
N ALA A 156 13.32 -20.61 -5.68
CA ALA A 156 11.87 -20.86 -5.70
C ALA A 156 11.46 -21.78 -6.86
#